data_AF-A0A9X3IUB9-F1
#
_entry.id   AF-A0A9X3IUB9-F1
#
_cell.length_a   1.000
_cell.length_b   1.000
_cell.length_c   1.000
_cell.angle_alpha   90.00
_cell.angle_beta   90.00
_cell.angle_gamma   90.00
#
_symmetry.space_group_name_H-M   'P 1'
#
loop_
_entity.id
_entity.type
_entity.pdbx_description
1 polymer ?
#
loop_
_entity_poly.entity_id
_entity_poly.type
_entity_poly.pdbx_seq_one_letter_code
_entity_poly.pdbx_strand_id
1 'polypeptide(L)'
;MTDHDPDEPTDAELLFEDLAADLVSERCHEPLLARLFAAEAGVWHDLDALAEDLPLVRERLDELDALPIHVSWIDLPASLHGDGYCTITFYCERGHLYRLALYNRGLFARKRGEPGPPPPGRLLN
;
A
#
# COMPACT_ATOMS: atom_id res chain seq x y z
N MET A 1 -3.93 -4.49 -37.37
CA MET A 1 -4.93 -4.52 -36.30
C MET A 1 -4.50 -5.66 -35.41
N THR A 2 -3.61 -5.37 -34.45
CA THR A 2 -3.04 -6.37 -33.57
C THR A 2 -4.16 -6.83 -32.64
N ASP A 3 -4.45 -8.14 -32.68
CA ASP A 3 -5.24 -8.82 -31.65
C ASP A 3 -4.55 -8.53 -30.32
N HIS A 4 -5.21 -7.77 -29.44
CA HIS A 4 -4.79 -7.65 -28.06
C HIS A 4 -5.28 -8.92 -27.38
N ASP A 5 -4.35 -9.74 -26.90
CA ASP A 5 -4.68 -10.89 -26.07
C ASP A 5 -5.35 -10.36 -24.79
N PRO A 6 -6.62 -10.70 -24.52
CA PRO A 6 -7.32 -10.19 -23.34
C PRO A 6 -6.68 -10.62 -22.01
N ASP A 7 -5.77 -11.59 -22.04
CA ASP A 7 -5.03 -12.05 -20.86
C ASP A 7 -3.66 -11.33 -20.69
N GLU A 8 -3.25 -10.48 -21.65
CA GLU A 8 -2.03 -9.68 -21.54
C GLU A 8 -2.28 -8.42 -20.70
N PRO A 9 -1.48 -8.17 -19.63
CA PRO A 9 -1.67 -6.99 -18.80
C PRO A 9 -1.44 -5.72 -19.61
N THR A 10 -2.29 -4.75 -19.39
CA THR A 10 -2.15 -3.41 -19.97
C THR A 10 -0.97 -2.66 -19.35
N ASP A 11 -0.43 -1.68 -20.07
CA ASP A 11 0.64 -0.81 -19.54
C ASP A 11 0.25 -0.16 -18.20
N ALA A 12 -1.03 0.23 -18.05
CA ALA A 12 -1.55 0.81 -16.81
C ALA A 12 -1.55 -0.19 -15.64
N GLU A 13 -1.81 -1.46 -15.91
CA GLU A 13 -1.75 -2.53 -14.89
C GLU A 13 -0.33 -2.79 -14.42
N LEU A 14 0.63 -2.79 -15.35
CA LEU A 14 2.04 -2.95 -15.04
C LEU A 14 2.56 -1.76 -14.22
N LEU A 15 2.26 -0.52 -14.65
CA LEU A 15 2.65 0.69 -13.91
C LEU A 15 2.04 0.73 -12.51
N PHE A 16 0.78 0.31 -12.36
CA PHE A 16 0.12 0.26 -11.05
C PHE A 16 0.73 -0.80 -10.13
N GLU A 17 1.13 -1.95 -10.69
CA GLU A 17 1.86 -2.98 -9.96
C GLU A 17 3.22 -2.51 -9.47
N ASP A 18 3.99 -1.89 -10.37
CA ASP A 18 5.30 -1.33 -10.06
C ASP A 18 5.18 -0.24 -8.98
N LEU A 19 4.22 0.68 -9.11
CA LEU A 19 3.95 1.68 -8.07
C LEU A 19 3.69 1.01 -6.72
N ALA A 20 2.75 0.05 -6.66
CA ALA A 20 2.39 -0.60 -5.40
C ALA A 20 3.59 -1.31 -4.77
N ALA A 21 4.45 -1.94 -5.58
CA ALA A 21 5.68 -2.58 -5.13
C ALA A 21 6.73 -1.57 -4.63
N ASP A 22 6.94 -0.47 -5.34
CA ASP A 22 7.89 0.58 -4.98
C ASP A 22 7.51 1.19 -3.62
N LEU A 23 6.24 1.58 -3.47
CA LEU A 23 5.73 2.25 -2.27
C LEU A 23 5.90 1.44 -0.99
N VAL A 24 5.90 0.10 -1.09
CA VAL A 24 6.06 -0.78 0.06
C VAL A 24 7.49 -1.30 0.23
N SER A 25 8.34 -1.25 -0.79
CA SER A 25 9.68 -1.86 -0.74
C SER A 25 10.81 -0.85 -0.60
N GLU A 26 10.65 0.36 -1.16
CA GLU A 26 11.71 1.35 -1.19
C GLU A 26 11.75 2.23 0.06
N ARG A 27 12.97 2.46 0.57
CA ARG A 27 13.19 3.28 1.77
C ARG A 27 12.78 4.74 1.59
N CYS A 28 12.90 5.26 0.37
CA CYS A 28 12.53 6.63 0.05
C CYS A 28 11.02 6.89 0.24
N HIS A 29 10.20 5.84 0.24
CA HIS A 29 8.75 5.92 0.41
C HIS A 29 8.27 5.59 1.84
N GLU A 30 9.18 5.29 2.78
CA GLU A 30 8.82 5.06 4.20
C GLU A 30 8.00 6.19 4.85
N PRO A 31 8.17 7.49 4.52
CA PRO A 31 7.30 8.54 5.03
C PRO A 31 5.82 8.36 4.67
N LEU A 32 5.51 7.81 3.49
CA LEU A 32 4.14 7.49 3.09
C LEU A 32 3.57 6.38 3.99
N LEU A 33 4.34 5.30 4.18
CA LEU A 33 3.95 4.19 5.05
C LEU A 33 3.72 4.64 6.50
N ALA A 34 4.54 5.57 6.99
CA ALA A 34 4.34 6.16 8.32
C ALA A 34 3.00 6.92 8.42
N ARG A 35 2.66 7.72 7.40
CA ARG A 35 1.37 8.43 7.33
C ARG A 35 0.20 7.44 7.25
N LEU A 36 0.32 6.43 6.39
CA LEU A 36 -0.68 5.38 6.24
C LEU A 36 -0.93 4.65 7.56
N PHE A 37 0.11 4.22 8.27
CA PHE A 37 -0.02 3.48 9.53
C PHE A 37 -0.42 4.34 10.73
N ALA A 38 -0.32 5.67 10.63
CA ALA A 38 -0.89 6.59 11.60
C ALA A 38 -2.40 6.78 11.38
N ALA A 39 -2.90 6.50 10.18
CA ALA A 39 -4.31 6.53 9.86
C ALA A 39 -5.04 5.28 10.36
N GLU A 40 -6.36 5.35 10.41
CA GLU A 40 -7.21 4.27 10.93
C GLU A 40 -7.18 3.03 10.02
N ALA A 41 -6.98 1.85 10.62
CA ALA A 41 -7.00 0.58 9.89
C ALA A 41 -8.39 0.30 9.28
N GLY A 42 -8.43 -0.21 8.06
CA GLY A 42 -9.65 -0.56 7.34
C GLY A 42 -10.39 0.63 6.73
N VAL A 43 -9.89 1.85 6.91
CA VAL A 43 -10.40 3.05 6.23
C VAL A 43 -9.62 3.26 4.92
N TRP A 44 -10.33 3.68 3.88
CA TRP A 44 -9.73 4.04 2.60
C TRP A 44 -9.28 5.49 2.62
N HIS A 45 -8.04 5.71 2.18
CA HIS A 45 -7.42 7.02 2.10
C HIS A 45 -7.02 7.33 0.67
N ASP A 46 -7.18 8.59 0.28
CA ASP A 46 -6.64 9.10 -0.97
C ASP A 46 -5.10 9.08 -0.91
N LEU A 47 -4.48 8.43 -1.90
CA LEU A 47 -3.05 8.30 -1.99
C LEU A 47 -2.37 9.66 -2.29
N ASP A 48 -3.01 10.53 -3.08
CA ASP A 48 -2.51 11.88 -3.37
C ASP A 48 -2.46 12.72 -2.09
N ALA A 49 -3.50 12.63 -1.26
CA ALA A 49 -3.55 13.34 0.02
C ALA A 49 -2.45 12.85 0.98
N LEU A 50 -2.21 11.54 1.03
CA LEU A 50 -1.10 10.99 1.82
C LEU A 50 0.27 11.42 1.28
N ALA A 51 0.37 11.70 -0.02
CA ALA A 51 1.58 12.07 -0.74
C ALA A 51 1.84 13.58 -0.87
N GLU A 52 0.97 14.47 -0.34
CA GLU A 52 0.97 15.92 -0.62
C GLU A 52 2.36 16.59 -0.61
N ASP A 53 3.21 16.23 0.36
CA ASP A 53 4.58 16.76 0.54
C ASP A 53 5.70 15.73 0.31
N LEU A 54 5.40 14.63 -0.41
CA LEU A 54 6.32 13.55 -0.68
C LEU A 54 6.68 13.55 -2.18
N PRO A 55 7.65 14.38 -2.62
CA PRO A 55 7.88 14.63 -4.05
C PRO A 55 8.17 13.35 -4.84
N LEU A 56 8.94 12.42 -4.27
CA LEU A 56 9.25 11.15 -4.92
C LEU A 56 8.01 10.27 -5.10
N VAL A 57 7.04 10.31 -4.18
CA VAL A 57 5.78 9.57 -4.34
C VAL A 57 4.93 10.23 -5.42
N ARG A 58 4.88 11.57 -5.42
CA ARG A 58 4.12 12.34 -6.41
C ARG A 58 4.63 12.12 -7.83
N GLU A 59 5.95 12.10 -8.03
CA GLU A 59 6.55 11.78 -9.33
C GLU A 59 6.06 10.43 -9.87
N ARG A 60 5.96 9.40 -9.01
CA ARG A 60 5.43 8.08 -9.41
C ARG A 60 3.93 8.10 -9.68
N LEU A 61 3.15 8.93 -8.98
CA LEU A 61 1.70 9.08 -9.23
C LEU A 61 1.41 9.84 -10.52
N ASP A 62 2.24 10.82 -10.88
CA ASP A 62 2.13 11.58 -12.12
C ASP A 62 2.33 10.69 -13.36
N GLU A 63 3.14 9.63 -13.26
CA GLU A 63 3.33 8.62 -14.32
C GLU A 63 2.04 7.82 -14.62
N LEU A 64 1.11 7.75 -13.66
CA LEU A 64 -0.17 7.05 -13.77
C LEU A 64 -1.31 7.98 -14.23
N ASP A 65 -1.02 9.19 -14.70
CA ASP A 65 -2.01 10.16 -15.22
C ASP A 65 -3.15 10.46 -14.23
N ALA A 66 -2.80 10.66 -12.95
CA ALA A 66 -3.71 11.08 -11.88
C ALA A 66 -4.97 10.18 -11.72
N LEU A 67 -4.80 8.87 -11.87
CA LEU A 67 -5.86 7.95 -11.48
C LEU A 67 -6.12 8.07 -9.97
N PRO A 68 -7.39 8.17 -9.53
CA PRO A 68 -7.71 8.20 -8.11
C PRO A 68 -7.35 6.84 -7.51
N ILE A 69 -6.22 6.81 -6.80
CA ILE A 69 -5.74 5.63 -6.09
C ILE A 69 -6.11 5.79 -4.63
N HIS A 70 -6.76 4.77 -4.10
CA HIS A 70 -7.11 4.65 -2.71
C HIS A 70 -6.26 3.56 -2.07
N VAL A 71 -5.80 3.83 -0.85
CA VAL A 71 -5.00 2.89 -0.09
C VAL A 71 -5.65 2.66 1.28
N SER A 72 -5.66 1.40 1.70
CA SER A 72 -6.10 1.00 3.04
C SER A 72 -5.16 -0.05 3.60
N TRP A 73 -5.11 -0.16 4.92
CA TRP A 73 -4.34 -1.21 5.59
C TRP A 73 -5.15 -1.88 6.69
N ILE A 74 -4.93 -3.18 6.90
CA ILE A 74 -5.61 -3.95 7.94
C ILE A 74 -4.58 -4.85 8.63
N ASP A 75 -4.58 -4.89 9.96
CA ASP A 75 -3.73 -5.81 10.71
C ASP A 75 -4.05 -7.27 10.34
N LEU A 76 -3.00 -8.10 10.23
CA LEU A 76 -3.10 -9.53 9.99
C LEU A 76 -2.68 -10.28 11.27
N PRO A 77 -3.57 -10.37 12.27
CA PRO A 77 -3.25 -10.81 13.63
C PRO A 77 -2.82 -12.28 13.73
N ALA A 78 -3.17 -13.11 12.74
CA ALA A 78 -2.90 -14.55 12.72
C ALA A 78 -1.95 -14.95 11.57
N SER A 79 -1.00 -14.08 11.24
CA SER A 79 -0.01 -14.39 10.20
C SER A 79 0.85 -15.59 10.61
N LEU A 80 0.99 -16.57 9.71
CA LEU A 80 1.92 -17.69 9.86
C LEU A 80 3.38 -17.25 9.90
N HIS A 81 3.67 -16.00 9.52
CA HIS A 81 5.01 -15.42 9.44
C HIS A 81 5.41 -14.65 10.70
N GLY A 82 4.58 -14.67 11.75
CA GLY A 82 4.82 -14.02 13.03
C GLY A 82 3.96 -12.76 13.25
N ASP A 83 4.21 -12.06 14.35
CA ASP A 83 3.42 -10.89 14.74
C ASP A 83 3.74 -9.63 13.93
N GLY A 84 2.79 -8.70 13.89
CA GLY A 84 2.99 -7.34 13.36
C GLY A 84 2.86 -7.22 11.84
N TYR A 85 2.35 -8.25 11.17
CA TYR A 85 1.98 -8.16 9.76
C TYR A 85 0.65 -7.46 9.56
N CYS A 86 0.52 -6.79 8.42
CA CYS A 86 -0.70 -6.21 7.91
C CYS A 86 -0.80 -6.46 6.40
N THR A 87 -2.00 -6.33 5.86
CA THR A 87 -2.19 -6.13 4.43
C THR A 87 -2.26 -4.65 4.13
N ILE A 88 -1.72 -4.25 2.98
CA ILE A 88 -1.93 -2.94 2.37
C ILE A 88 -2.63 -3.19 1.04
N THR A 89 -3.78 -2.58 0.85
CA THR A 89 -4.56 -2.70 -0.39
C THR A 89 -4.54 -1.37 -1.10
N PHE A 90 -4.10 -1.39 -2.36
CA PHE A 90 -4.17 -0.26 -3.29
C PHE A 90 -5.32 -0.54 -4.26
N TYR A 91 -6.15 0.46 -4.53
CA TYR A 91 -7.28 0.35 -5.44
C TYR A 91 -7.33 1.57 -6.35
N CYS A 92 -7.43 1.36 -7.65
CA CYS A 92 -7.57 2.39 -8.66
C CYS A 92 -8.98 2.32 -9.27
N GLU A 93 -9.79 3.36 -9.08
CA GLU A 93 -11.22 3.31 -9.43
C GLU A 93 -11.47 3.20 -10.95
N ARG A 94 -10.76 3.99 -11.75
CA ARG A 94 -11.04 4.11 -13.20
C ARG A 94 -10.65 2.86 -14.00
N GLY A 95 -9.75 2.04 -13.46
CA GLY A 95 -9.33 0.77 -14.06
C GLY A 95 -9.88 -0.45 -13.33
N HIS A 96 -10.60 -0.28 -12.22
CA HIS A 96 -10.95 -1.37 -11.29
C HIS A 96 -9.76 -2.26 -10.89
N LEU A 97 -8.57 -1.68 -10.87
CA LEU A 97 -7.34 -2.38 -10.56
C LEU A 97 -7.14 -2.40 -9.05
N TYR A 98 -6.68 -3.53 -8.53
CA TYR A 98 -6.27 -3.64 -7.14
C TYR A 98 -4.94 -4.34 -7.02
N ARG A 99 -4.18 -3.97 -6.00
CA ARG A 99 -2.93 -4.63 -5.59
C ARG A 99 -2.93 -4.82 -4.09
N LEU A 100 -2.47 -5.98 -3.66
CA LEU A 100 -2.39 -6.36 -2.26
C LEU A 100 -0.93 -6.62 -1.93
N ALA A 101 -0.41 -5.91 -0.93
CA ALA A 101 0.90 -6.15 -0.36
C ALA A 101 0.77 -6.72 1.06
N LEU A 102 1.60 -7.71 1.38
CA LEU A 102 1.81 -8.17 2.75
C LEU A 102 3.00 -7.40 3.33
N TYR A 103 2.79 -6.70 4.44
CA TYR A 103 3.81 -5.84 5.02
C TYR A 103 4.01 -6.11 6.51
N ASN A 104 5.24 -6.01 7.01
CA ASN A 104 5.54 -6.17 8.43
C ASN A 104 5.64 -4.79 9.12
N ARG A 105 4.48 -4.25 9.53
CA ARG A 105 4.38 -3.00 10.27
C ARG A 105 5.13 -3.04 11.61
N GLY A 106 5.18 -4.20 12.27
CA GLY A 106 5.93 -4.36 13.50
C GLY A 106 7.44 -4.21 13.32
N LEU A 107 7.99 -4.74 12.24
CA LEU A 107 9.39 -4.55 11.87
C LEU A 107 9.66 -3.10 11.48
N PHE A 108 8.74 -2.47 10.74
CA PHE A 108 8.83 -1.05 10.38
C PHE A 108 8.88 -0.14 11.61
N ALA A 109 7.96 -0.32 12.58
CA ALA A 109 7.96 0.44 13.83
C ALA A 109 9.29 0.26 14.61
N ARG A 110 9.80 -0.98 14.70
CA ARG A 110 11.08 -1.26 15.36
C ARG A 110 12.26 -0.53 14.71
N LYS A 111 12.31 -0.47 13.38
CA LYS A 111 13.36 0.29 12.66
C LYS A 111 13.35 1.78 12.99
N ARG A 112 12.18 2.32 13.32
CA ARG A 112 11.97 3.73 13.69
C ARG A 112 12.11 4.01 15.18
N GLY A 113 12.36 2.99 16.01
CA GLY A 113 12.42 3.12 17.47
C GLY A 113 11.05 3.34 18.13
N GLU A 114 9.96 3.08 17.40
CA GLU A 114 8.60 3.16 17.90
C GLU A 114 8.22 1.86 18.63
N PRO A 115 7.38 1.93 19.68
CA PRO A 115 6.82 0.72 20.27
C PRO A 115 6.09 -0.06 19.17
N GLY A 116 6.43 -1.34 19.02
CA GLY A 116 5.76 -2.21 18.05
C GLY A 116 4.24 -2.21 18.28
N PRO A 117 3.44 -2.51 17.24
CA PRO A 117 2.00 -2.58 17.39
C PRO A 117 1.67 -3.54 18.54
N PRO A 118 0.65 -3.21 19.36
CA PRO A 118 0.23 -4.10 20.43
C PRO A 118 -0.04 -5.48 19.84
N PRO A 119 0.30 -6.57 20.54
CA PRO A 119 -0.07 -7.90 20.09
C PRO A 119 -1.58 -7.89 19.83
N PRO A 120 -2.03 -8.55 18.76
CA PRO A 120 -3.42 -8.44 18.37
C PRO A 120 -4.30 -8.80 19.55
N GLY A 121 -5.24 -7.92 19.86
CA GLY A 121 -6.30 -8.23 20.81
C GLY A 121 -6.91 -9.54 20.33
N ARG A 122 -6.87 -10.58 21.17
CA ARG A 122 -7.60 -11.83 20.89
C ARG A 122 -8.99 -11.40 20.43
N LEU A 123 -9.34 -11.71 19.19
CA LEU A 123 -10.73 -11.75 18.77
C LEU A 123 -11.37 -12.80 19.67
N LEU A 124 -11.90 -12.35 20.80
CA LEU A 124 -12.64 -13.17 21.74
C LEU A 124 -14.00 -13.38 21.07
N ASN A 125 -14.12 -14.57 20.46
CA ASN A 125 -15.32 -15.31 20.07
C ASN A 125 -16.34 -14.61 19.17
#